data_AF-A0A5J4NBB1-F1
#
_entry.id   AF-A0A5J4NBB1-F1
#
_cell.length_a   1.000
_cell.length_b   1.000
_cell.length_c   1.000
_cell.angle_alpha   90.00
_cell.angle_beta   90.00
_cell.angle_gamma   90.00
#
_symmetry.space_group_name_H-M   'P 1'
#
loop_
_entity.id
_entity.type
_entity.pdbx_description
1 polymer ?
#
loop_
_entity_poly.entity_id
_entity_poly.type
_entity_poly.pdbx_seq_one_letter_code
_entity_poly.pdbx_strand_id
1 'polypeptide(L)'
;MSDSAKVVIGRFTGTVEDKYHEAADHFNSAARVWVRLHRFEKAEKALRSYIDCIQLGNPDSTAATIGGFSDSSAVPNLCARAVVVLILIKLHLGDEVAAKKVYSEAVAKWCFLETDENHSVKQLISAYEDRDSDAFAVAIKASCFRLLDLDYVRLIKEIKLTPSRESKAKERQSQAHSGTSPGLIEHESPSKNDSGQVSSAHILTSEAFEDKEDEIEEDIC
;
A
#
# COMPACT_ATOMS: atom_id res chain seq x y z
N MET A 1 50.55 -8.01 10.26
CA MET A 1 49.87 -8.56 9.05
C MET A 1 48.35 -8.28 9.06
N SER A 2 47.86 -7.24 9.74
CA SER A 2 46.40 -7.00 9.92
C SER A 2 45.84 -5.91 8.99
N ASP A 3 46.67 -5.00 8.47
CA ASP A 3 46.19 -3.86 7.67
C ASP A 3 45.92 -4.20 6.19
N SER A 4 46.76 -5.03 5.57
CA SER A 4 46.62 -5.34 4.14
C SER A 4 45.36 -6.16 3.84
N ALA A 5 44.92 -7.01 4.77
CA ALA A 5 43.68 -7.78 4.63
C ALA A 5 42.44 -6.87 4.71
N LYS A 6 42.43 -5.87 5.62
CA LYS A 6 41.32 -4.92 5.74
C LYS A 6 41.19 -4.01 4.51
N VAL A 7 42.29 -3.56 3.93
CA VAL A 7 42.28 -2.73 2.71
C VAL A 7 41.80 -3.51 1.48
N VAL A 8 42.16 -4.79 1.37
CA VAL A 8 41.71 -5.64 0.25
C VAL A 8 40.23 -6.01 0.41
N ILE A 9 39.78 -6.35 1.63
CA ILE A 9 38.37 -6.65 1.91
C ILE A 9 37.51 -5.39 1.69
N GLY A 10 37.93 -4.22 2.18
CA GLY A 10 37.19 -2.96 1.99
C GLY A 10 37.12 -2.48 0.53
N ARG A 11 38.15 -2.77 -0.29
CA ARG A 11 38.10 -2.50 -1.74
C ARG A 11 37.20 -3.48 -2.49
N PHE A 12 37.08 -4.72 -2.01
CA PHE A 12 36.21 -5.72 -2.62
C PHE A 12 34.73 -5.45 -2.31
N THR A 13 34.39 -5.07 -1.08
CA THR A 13 33.01 -4.74 -0.68
C THR A 13 32.48 -3.49 -1.39
N GLY A 14 33.30 -2.44 -1.53
CA GLY A 14 32.89 -1.23 -2.26
C GLY A 14 32.48 -1.51 -3.72
N THR A 15 33.22 -2.38 -4.43
CA THR A 15 32.86 -2.73 -5.82
C THR A 15 31.58 -3.56 -5.94
N VAL A 16 31.13 -4.19 -4.87
CA VAL A 16 29.90 -4.98 -4.85
C VAL A 16 28.71 -4.09 -4.51
N GLU A 17 28.85 -3.21 -3.52
CA GLU A 17 27.85 -2.19 -3.16
C GLU A 17 27.55 -1.28 -4.36
N ASP A 18 28.59 -0.78 -5.04
CA ASP A 18 28.45 0.07 -6.23
C ASP A 18 27.63 -0.60 -7.35
N LYS A 19 27.80 -1.91 -7.56
CA LYS A 19 27.05 -2.66 -8.58
C LYS A 19 25.57 -2.78 -8.22
N TYR A 20 25.24 -2.94 -6.94
CA TYR A 20 23.85 -3.00 -6.50
C TYR A 20 23.16 -1.64 -6.64
N HIS A 21 23.87 -0.55 -6.36
CA HIS A 21 23.35 0.80 -6.58
C HIS A 21 23.10 1.08 -8.08
N GLU A 22 24.05 0.74 -8.96
CA GLU A 22 23.88 0.88 -10.41
C GLU A 22 22.72 0.01 -10.92
N ALA A 23 22.62 -1.25 -10.46
CA ALA A 23 21.50 -2.13 -10.78
C ALA A 23 20.15 -1.54 -10.32
N ALA A 24 20.09 -0.98 -9.11
CA ALA A 24 18.90 -0.33 -8.58
C ALA A 24 18.45 0.83 -9.48
N ASP A 25 19.37 1.69 -9.93
CA ASP A 25 19.05 2.79 -10.83
C ASP A 25 18.48 2.33 -12.18
N HIS A 26 19.00 1.21 -12.71
CA HIS A 26 18.47 0.58 -13.90
C HIS A 26 17.06 0.02 -13.67
N PHE A 27 16.81 -0.66 -12.55
CA PHE A 27 15.48 -1.18 -12.22
C PHE A 27 14.46 -0.06 -12.00
N ASN A 28 14.84 1.01 -11.31
CA ASN A 28 13.98 2.17 -11.11
C ASN A 28 13.66 2.87 -12.44
N SER A 29 14.65 3.00 -13.32
CA SER A 29 14.45 3.55 -14.67
C SER A 29 13.55 2.65 -15.53
N ALA A 30 13.75 1.34 -15.48
CA ALA A 30 12.91 0.37 -16.17
C ALA A 30 11.46 0.40 -15.65
N ALA A 31 11.26 0.48 -14.33
CA ALA A 31 9.94 0.56 -13.72
C ALA A 31 9.12 1.74 -14.25
N ARG A 32 9.73 2.93 -14.38
CA ARG A 32 9.08 4.12 -14.96
C ARG A 32 8.61 3.87 -16.38
N VAL A 33 9.47 3.26 -17.21
CA VAL A 33 9.13 2.91 -18.60
C VAL A 33 8.00 1.89 -18.64
N TRP A 34 8.03 0.87 -17.79
CA TRP A 34 6.98 -0.16 -17.75
C TRP A 34 5.62 0.40 -17.30
N VAL A 35 5.60 1.31 -16.32
CA VAL A 35 4.36 1.99 -15.92
C VAL A 35 3.82 2.86 -17.05
N ARG A 36 4.69 3.60 -17.75
CA ARG A 36 4.28 4.40 -18.91
C ARG A 36 3.66 3.56 -20.04
N LEU A 37 4.09 2.30 -20.17
CA LEU A 37 3.58 1.34 -21.15
C LEU A 37 2.41 0.50 -20.62
N HIS A 38 1.87 0.80 -19.44
CA HIS A 38 0.81 0.04 -18.76
C HIS A 38 1.12 -1.46 -18.60
N ARG A 39 2.41 -1.83 -18.56
CA ARG A 39 2.87 -3.21 -18.32
C ARG A 39 3.15 -3.43 -16.84
N PHE A 40 2.08 -3.45 -16.05
CA PHE A 40 2.15 -3.39 -14.59
C PHE A 40 2.86 -4.58 -13.93
N GLU A 41 2.71 -5.80 -14.46
CA GLU A 41 3.42 -6.98 -13.95
C GLU A 41 4.95 -6.82 -14.03
N LYS A 42 5.45 -6.27 -15.16
CA LYS A 42 6.88 -6.00 -15.35
C LYS A 42 7.36 -4.86 -14.48
N ALA A 43 6.54 -3.82 -14.33
CA ALA A 43 6.84 -2.70 -13.45
C ALA A 43 6.96 -3.16 -11.98
N GLU A 44 6.04 -3.99 -11.51
CA GLU A 44 6.06 -4.56 -10.16
C GLU A 44 7.31 -5.39 -9.93
N LYS A 45 7.66 -6.29 -10.88
CA LYS A 45 8.89 -7.07 -10.77
C LYS A 45 10.12 -6.16 -10.71
N ALA A 46 10.20 -5.13 -11.54
CA ALA A 46 11.30 -4.18 -11.53
C ALA A 46 11.39 -3.40 -10.22
N LEU A 47 10.26 -2.95 -9.65
CA LEU A 47 10.23 -2.24 -8.36
C LEU A 47 10.64 -3.14 -7.19
N ARG A 48 10.23 -4.41 -7.20
CA ARG A 48 10.68 -5.40 -6.20
C ARG A 48 12.19 -5.65 -6.32
N SER A 49 12.70 -5.87 -7.54
CA SER A 49 14.14 -6.02 -7.77
C SER A 49 14.95 -4.78 -7.39
N TYR A 50 14.39 -3.58 -7.56
CA TYR A 50 14.99 -2.34 -7.05
C TYR A 50 15.14 -2.38 -5.53
N ILE A 51 14.07 -2.72 -4.80
CA ILE A 51 14.09 -2.82 -3.34
C ILE A 51 15.13 -3.86 -2.90
N ASP A 52 15.15 -5.03 -3.54
CA ASP A 52 16.11 -6.10 -3.23
C ASP A 52 17.57 -5.60 -3.42
N CYS A 53 17.84 -4.86 -4.51
CA CYS A 53 19.17 -4.28 -4.74
C CYS A 53 19.56 -3.25 -3.69
N ILE A 54 18.62 -2.39 -3.25
CA ILE A 54 18.88 -1.43 -2.17
C ILE A 54 19.23 -2.15 -0.86
N GLN A 55 18.51 -3.22 -0.53
CA GLN A 55 18.79 -4.02 0.67
C GLN A 55 20.14 -4.74 0.59
N LEU A 56 20.45 -5.36 -0.55
CA LEU A 56 21.71 -6.05 -0.78
C LEU A 56 22.92 -5.11 -0.83
N GLY A 57 22.73 -3.89 -1.34
CA GLY A 57 23.76 -2.84 -1.36
C GLY A 57 23.96 -2.17 0.01
N ASN A 58 23.05 -2.37 0.97
CA ASN A 58 23.12 -1.76 2.29
C ASN A 58 22.85 -2.81 3.39
N PRO A 59 23.68 -3.86 3.51
CA PRO A 59 23.39 -4.99 4.38
C PRO A 59 23.42 -4.60 5.86
N ASP A 60 24.36 -3.75 6.29
CA ASP A 60 24.49 -3.31 7.68
C ASP A 60 23.28 -2.46 8.12
N SER A 61 22.86 -1.54 7.24
CA SER A 61 21.69 -0.69 7.47
C SER A 61 20.40 -1.51 7.46
N THR A 62 20.28 -2.48 6.55
CA THR A 62 19.14 -3.40 6.49
C THR A 62 19.04 -4.26 7.75
N ALA A 63 20.16 -4.82 8.22
CA ALA A 63 20.21 -5.62 9.44
C ALA A 63 19.84 -4.79 10.69
N ALA A 64 20.31 -3.54 10.77
CA ALA A 64 19.95 -2.63 11.86
C ALA A 64 18.45 -2.33 11.90
N THR A 65 17.85 -2.05 10.73
CA THR A 65 16.41 -1.78 10.62
C THR A 65 15.58 -3.01 10.99
N ILE A 66 15.95 -4.21 10.54
CA ILE A 66 15.26 -5.46 10.91
C ILE A 66 15.43 -5.75 12.43
N GLY A 67 16.58 -5.41 13.00
CA GLY A 67 16.88 -5.58 14.42
C GLY A 67 16.19 -4.58 15.35
N GLY A 68 15.35 -3.68 14.82
CA GLY A 68 14.67 -2.65 15.61
C GLY A 68 15.61 -1.57 16.18
N PHE A 69 16.82 -1.47 15.64
CA PHE A 69 17.74 -0.39 15.98
C PHE A 69 17.48 0.77 15.03
N SER A 70 16.93 1.86 15.58
CA SER A 70 16.63 3.08 14.84
C SER A 70 17.92 3.85 14.54
N ASP A 71 18.72 3.37 13.61
CA ASP A 71 19.33 4.35 12.73
C ASP A 71 18.20 4.83 11.83
N SER A 72 17.98 6.14 11.70
CA SER A 72 16.96 6.68 10.81
C SER A 72 17.38 6.33 9.38
N SER A 73 17.02 5.11 8.98
CA SER A 73 17.81 4.32 8.05
C SER A 73 17.55 4.82 6.64
N ALA A 74 18.63 4.97 5.86
CA ALA A 74 18.52 5.29 4.46
C ALA A 74 17.63 4.26 3.74
N VAL A 75 17.68 2.98 4.13
CA VAL A 75 17.03 1.89 3.38
C VAL A 75 15.50 1.97 3.36
N PRO A 76 14.76 2.07 4.49
CA PRO A 76 13.31 2.26 4.46
C PRO A 76 12.89 3.46 3.62
N ASN A 77 13.60 4.59 3.75
CA ASN A 77 13.32 5.81 3.00
C ASN A 77 13.63 5.66 1.50
N LEU A 78 14.73 5.00 1.13
CA LEU A 78 15.09 4.69 -0.25
C LEU A 78 14.09 3.74 -0.92
N CYS A 79 13.52 2.81 -0.14
CA CYS A 79 12.50 1.87 -0.59
C CYS A 79 11.08 2.47 -0.58
N ALA A 80 10.80 3.46 0.28
CA ALA A 80 9.48 4.02 0.52
C ALA A 80 8.77 4.42 -0.78
N ARG A 81 9.49 5.11 -1.67
CA ARG A 81 8.97 5.53 -2.97
C ARG A 81 8.57 4.36 -3.85
N ALA A 82 9.35 3.28 -3.89
CA ALA A 82 9.01 2.09 -4.67
C ALA A 82 7.76 1.40 -4.11
N VAL A 83 7.63 1.33 -2.78
CA VAL A 83 6.44 0.80 -2.08
C VAL A 83 5.19 1.61 -2.43
N VAL A 84 5.28 2.94 -2.35
CA VAL A 84 4.19 3.84 -2.75
C VAL A 84 3.74 3.54 -4.17
N VAL A 85 4.67 3.41 -5.12
CA VAL A 85 4.33 3.12 -6.52
C VAL A 85 3.72 1.72 -6.68
N LEU A 86 4.21 0.70 -5.97
CA LEU A 86 3.61 -0.65 -5.99
C LEU A 86 2.14 -0.61 -5.55
N ILE A 87 1.84 0.12 -4.46
CA ILE A 87 0.47 0.29 -3.96
C ILE A 87 -0.39 1.01 -5.00
N LEU A 88 0.12 2.10 -5.59
CA LEU A 88 -0.59 2.84 -6.64
C LEU A 88 -0.92 1.97 -7.86
N ILE A 89 -0.01 1.08 -8.26
CA ILE A 89 -0.26 0.11 -9.34
C ILE A 89 -1.42 -0.82 -8.97
N LYS A 90 -1.44 -1.38 -7.75
CA LYS A 90 -2.55 -2.26 -7.32
C LYS A 90 -3.89 -1.53 -7.26
N LEU A 91 -3.90 -0.29 -6.76
CA LEU A 91 -5.09 0.55 -6.74
C LEU A 91 -5.58 0.91 -8.14
N HIS A 92 -4.67 1.18 -9.08
CA HIS A 92 -5.02 1.42 -10.50
C HIS A 92 -5.67 0.20 -11.16
N LEU A 93 -5.19 -1.00 -10.82
CA LEU A 93 -5.78 -2.26 -11.26
C LEU A 93 -7.14 -2.57 -10.60
N GLY A 94 -7.57 -1.76 -9.63
CA GLY A 94 -8.80 -1.98 -8.88
C GLY A 94 -8.69 -3.03 -7.78
N ASP A 95 -7.49 -3.51 -7.47
CA ASP A 95 -7.25 -4.56 -6.49
C ASP A 95 -6.80 -3.99 -5.14
N GLU A 96 -7.79 -3.64 -4.32
CA GLU A 96 -7.60 -3.13 -2.97
C GLU A 96 -6.95 -4.16 -2.03
N VAL A 97 -7.29 -5.44 -2.19
CA VAL A 97 -6.76 -6.51 -1.32
C VAL A 97 -5.28 -6.70 -1.58
N ALA A 98 -4.86 -6.69 -2.86
CA ALA A 98 -3.45 -6.70 -3.20
C ALA A 98 -2.72 -5.44 -2.72
N ALA A 99 -3.35 -4.26 -2.80
CA ALA A 99 -2.76 -3.02 -2.29
C ALA A 99 -2.46 -3.10 -0.78
N LYS A 100 -3.45 -3.57 0.02
CA LYS A 100 -3.28 -3.83 1.46
C LYS A 100 -2.19 -4.87 1.73
N LYS A 101 -2.14 -5.93 0.95
CA LYS A 101 -1.12 -6.98 1.09
C LYS A 101 0.28 -6.41 0.87
N VAL A 102 0.46 -5.58 -0.16
CA VAL A 102 1.74 -4.89 -0.41
C VAL A 102 2.10 -3.96 0.76
N TYR A 103 1.13 -3.21 1.31
CA TYR A 103 1.38 -2.37 2.48
C TYR A 103 1.80 -3.20 3.70
N SER A 104 1.09 -4.29 4.01
CA SER A 104 1.46 -5.20 5.11
C SER A 104 2.82 -5.86 4.91
N GLU A 105 3.12 -6.28 3.68
CA GLU A 105 4.44 -6.80 3.29
C GLU A 105 5.53 -5.74 3.53
N ALA A 106 5.27 -4.49 3.14
CA ALA A 106 6.22 -3.39 3.31
C ALA A 106 6.49 -3.03 4.77
N VAL A 107 5.44 -3.06 5.61
CA VAL A 107 5.60 -2.86 7.05
C VAL A 107 6.46 -3.97 7.66
N ALA A 108 6.25 -5.23 7.25
CA ALA A 108 6.97 -6.37 7.81
C ALA A 108 8.41 -6.51 7.29
N LYS A 109 8.64 -6.29 5.99
CA LYS A 109 9.94 -6.57 5.34
C LYS A 109 10.84 -5.35 5.19
N TRP A 110 10.24 -4.17 5.04
CA TRP A 110 10.96 -2.95 4.66
C TRP A 110 10.81 -1.84 5.71
N CYS A 111 10.29 -2.19 6.89
CA CYS A 111 10.03 -1.30 8.02
C CYS A 111 9.34 0.00 7.59
N PHE A 112 8.41 -0.10 6.63
CA PHE A 112 7.75 1.05 6.03
C PHE A 112 7.02 1.95 7.05
N LEU A 113 6.71 1.42 8.24
CA LEU A 113 6.09 2.17 9.34
C LEU A 113 6.90 3.39 9.79
N GLU A 114 8.23 3.34 9.65
CA GLU A 114 9.16 4.38 10.08
C GLU A 114 9.33 5.51 9.05
N THR A 115 8.74 5.35 7.86
CA THR A 115 8.84 6.32 6.76
C THR A 115 7.81 7.45 6.92
N ASP A 116 8.15 8.64 6.43
CA ASP A 116 7.25 9.80 6.45
C ASP A 116 6.01 9.56 5.55
N GLU A 117 6.13 8.67 4.57
CA GLU A 117 5.09 8.30 3.62
C GLU A 117 3.97 7.45 4.25
N ASN A 118 4.29 6.70 5.31
CA ASN A 118 3.40 5.72 5.95
C ASN A 118 2.00 6.27 6.19
N HIS A 119 1.90 7.42 6.86
CA HIS A 119 0.63 8.03 7.21
C HIS A 119 -0.21 8.38 5.97
N SER A 120 0.43 8.96 4.96
CA SER A 120 -0.24 9.39 3.72
C SER A 120 -0.72 8.19 2.90
N VAL A 121 0.08 7.13 2.84
CA VAL A 121 -0.30 5.88 2.17
C VAL A 121 -1.46 5.19 2.88
N LYS A 122 -1.42 5.12 4.21
CA LYS A 122 -2.50 4.53 4.99
C LYS A 122 -3.81 5.28 4.78
N GLN A 123 -3.79 6.62 4.81
CA GLN A 123 -4.96 7.44 4.49
C GLN A 123 -5.48 7.20 3.07
N LEU A 124 -4.59 7.12 2.08
CA LEU A 124 -4.96 6.87 0.70
C LEU A 124 -5.67 5.53 0.52
N ILE A 125 -5.11 4.46 1.12
CA ILE A 125 -5.70 3.13 1.06
C ILE A 125 -7.09 3.18 1.71
N SER A 126 -7.21 3.66 2.96
CA SER A 126 -8.51 3.74 3.66
C SER A 126 -9.56 4.51 2.87
N ALA A 127 -9.22 5.68 2.30
CA ALA A 127 -10.14 6.44 1.46
C ALA A 127 -10.60 5.67 0.20
N TYR A 128 -9.69 4.88 -0.38
CA TYR A 128 -10.04 4.00 -1.50
C TYR A 128 -10.99 2.88 -1.07
N GLU A 129 -10.74 2.23 0.07
CA GLU A 129 -11.61 1.19 0.65
C GLU A 129 -13.03 1.70 0.90
N ASP A 130 -13.13 2.86 1.55
CA ASP A 130 -14.40 3.50 1.92
C ASP A 130 -15.15 4.06 0.69
N ARG A 131 -14.52 4.03 -0.49
CA ARG A 131 -15.01 4.64 -1.74
C ARG A 131 -15.33 6.13 -1.57
N ASP A 132 -14.60 6.80 -0.69
CA ASP A 132 -14.75 8.22 -0.41
C ASP A 132 -13.90 9.03 -1.39
N SER A 133 -14.56 9.63 -2.38
CA SER A 133 -13.91 10.46 -3.39
C SER A 133 -13.29 11.74 -2.83
N ASP A 134 -13.88 12.32 -1.79
CA ASP A 134 -13.39 13.56 -1.22
C ASP A 134 -12.14 13.29 -0.36
N ALA A 135 -12.20 12.25 0.49
CA ALA A 135 -11.05 11.80 1.25
C ALA A 135 -9.89 11.36 0.34
N PHE A 136 -10.18 10.64 -0.75
CA PHE A 136 -9.15 10.22 -1.70
C PHE A 136 -8.51 11.44 -2.40
N ALA A 137 -9.32 12.41 -2.83
CA ALA A 137 -8.82 13.64 -3.44
C ALA A 137 -7.97 14.50 -2.48
N VAL A 138 -8.22 14.41 -1.17
CA VAL A 138 -7.36 15.02 -0.14
C VAL A 138 -6.07 14.22 0.03
N ALA A 139 -6.15 12.89 0.15
CA ALA A 139 -4.99 12.02 0.37
C ALA A 139 -3.94 12.16 -0.75
N ILE A 140 -4.34 12.17 -2.02
CA ILE A 140 -3.42 12.30 -3.16
C ILE A 140 -2.67 13.64 -3.22
N LYS A 141 -3.08 14.65 -2.43
CA LYS A 141 -2.38 15.96 -2.35
C LYS A 141 -1.17 15.92 -1.43
N ALA A 142 -0.95 14.85 -0.68
CA ALA A 142 0.25 14.70 0.16
C ALA A 142 1.54 14.85 -0.68
N SER A 143 2.60 15.36 -0.06
CA SER A 143 3.89 15.62 -0.72
C SER A 143 4.47 14.36 -1.36
N CYS A 144 4.37 13.21 -0.68
CA CYS A 144 4.89 11.93 -1.16
C CYS A 144 4.33 11.50 -2.52
N PHE A 145 3.07 11.81 -2.82
CA PHE A 145 2.44 11.51 -4.09
C PHE A 145 2.75 12.54 -5.18
N ARG A 146 2.88 13.81 -4.81
CA ARG A 146 3.17 14.91 -5.75
C ARG A 146 4.62 14.96 -6.21
N LEU A 147 5.55 14.47 -5.39
CA LEU A 147 6.98 14.45 -5.67
C LEU A 147 7.44 13.19 -6.42
N LEU A 148 6.52 12.27 -6.73
CA LEU A 148 6.83 11.14 -7.61
C LEU A 148 7.17 11.61 -9.03
N ASP A 149 7.78 10.72 -9.83
CA ASP A 149 7.98 10.99 -11.26
C ASP A 149 6.65 11.27 -11.96
N LEU A 150 6.69 12.07 -13.02
CA LEU A 150 5.52 12.48 -13.78
C LEU A 150 4.66 11.30 -14.26
N ASP A 151 5.28 10.16 -14.63
CA ASP A 151 4.56 8.97 -15.06
C ASP A 151 3.75 8.33 -13.92
N TYR A 152 4.29 8.32 -12.70
CA TYR A 152 3.57 7.85 -11.51
C TYR A 152 2.50 8.85 -11.08
N VAL A 153 2.75 10.16 -11.19
CA VAL A 153 1.72 11.19 -10.94
C VAL A 153 0.55 11.07 -11.92
N ARG A 154 0.81 10.73 -13.19
CA ARG A 154 -0.24 10.43 -14.16
C ARG A 154 -1.02 9.17 -13.77
N LEU A 155 -0.32 8.11 -13.34
CA LEU A 155 -0.97 6.88 -12.87
C LEU A 155 -2.00 7.15 -11.77
N ILE A 156 -1.65 8.00 -10.78
CA ILE A 156 -2.58 8.37 -9.68
C ILE A 156 -3.88 8.99 -10.22
N LYS A 157 -3.78 9.86 -11.23
CA LYS A 157 -4.95 10.52 -11.83
C LYS A 157 -5.84 9.57 -12.62
N GLU A 158 -5.30 8.44 -13.06
CA GLU A 158 -6.05 7.41 -13.78
C GLU A 158 -6.77 6.44 -12.84
N ILE A 159 -6.48 6.44 -11.53
CA ILE A 159 -7.14 5.58 -10.55
C ILE A 159 -8.62 5.97 -10.47
N LYS A 160 -9.50 5.01 -10.77
CA LYS A 160 -10.95 5.21 -10.74
C LYS A 160 -11.52 4.67 -9.44
N LEU A 161 -12.15 5.55 -8.66
CA LEU A 161 -13.05 5.12 -7.60
C LEU A 161 -14.38 4.73 -8.24
N THR A 162 -14.66 3.44 -8.34
CA THR A 162 -16.00 3.01 -8.75
C THR A 162 -17.00 3.48 -7.69
N PRO A 163 -18.07 4.20 -8.07
CA PRO A 163 -19.06 4.64 -7.09
C PRO A 163 -19.65 3.43 -6.39
N SER A 164 -19.75 3.49 -5.05
CA SER A 164 -20.42 2.47 -4.25
C SER A 164 -21.80 2.19 -4.85
N ARG A 165 -22.21 0.91 -4.91
CA ARG A 165 -23.54 0.51 -5.43
C ARG A 165 -24.69 1.19 -4.66
N GLU A 166 -24.42 1.75 -3.48
CA GLU A 166 -25.38 2.46 -2.63
C GLU A 166 -25.66 3.91 -3.09
N SER A 167 -24.74 4.57 -3.81
CA SER A 167 -24.94 5.95 -4.28
C SER A 167 -25.94 6.04 -5.44
N LYS A 168 -26.12 4.95 -6.20
CA LYS A 168 -27.14 4.87 -7.27
C LYS A 168 -28.58 4.76 -6.75
N ALA A 169 -28.78 4.50 -5.46
CA ALA A 169 -30.10 4.42 -4.85
C ALA A 169 -30.65 5.80 -4.43
N LYS A 170 -29.78 6.78 -4.12
CA LYS A 170 -30.21 8.13 -3.69
C LYS A 170 -30.54 9.09 -4.85
N GLU A 171 -29.91 8.93 -6.01
CA GLU A 171 -30.20 9.76 -7.21
C GLU A 171 -31.60 9.48 -7.80
N ARG A 172 -32.15 8.29 -7.58
CA ARG A 172 -33.49 7.92 -8.07
C ARG A 172 -34.64 8.40 -7.18
N GLN A 173 -34.38 8.88 -5.98
CA GLN A 173 -35.42 9.35 -5.05
C GLN A 173 -35.61 10.88 -5.03
N SER A 174 -34.65 11.66 -5.54
CA SER A 174 -34.74 13.13 -5.58
C SER A 174 -35.50 13.68 -6.80
N GLN A 175 -35.91 12.85 -7.76
CA GLN A 175 -36.65 13.27 -8.96
C GLN A 175 -38.16 12.99 -8.91
N ALA A 176 -38.70 12.56 -7.76
CA ALA A 176 -40.12 12.22 -7.58
C ALA A 176 -40.92 13.19 -6.69
N HIS A 177 -40.31 14.25 -6.14
CA HIS A 177 -41.01 15.23 -5.29
C HIS A 177 -41.00 16.63 -5.90
N SER A 178 -41.82 16.85 -6.93
CA SER A 178 -42.32 18.18 -7.29
C SER A 178 -43.74 18.09 -7.84
N GLY A 179 -44.68 17.78 -6.95
CA GLY A 179 -46.12 17.92 -7.15
C GLY A 179 -46.73 18.57 -5.91
N THR A 180 -46.67 19.90 -5.85
CA THR A 180 -47.27 20.71 -4.78
C THR A 180 -48.77 20.87 -4.99
N SER A 181 -49.57 20.54 -3.96
CA SER A 181 -50.75 21.33 -3.56
C SER A 181 -51.16 21.00 -2.11
N PRO A 182 -51.78 21.96 -1.38
CA PRO A 182 -51.78 22.02 0.08
C PRO A 182 -53.15 21.68 0.72
N GLY A 183 -53.14 21.09 1.92
CA GLY A 183 -54.34 20.79 2.70
C GLY A 183 -54.04 20.61 4.19
N LEU A 184 -54.92 21.14 5.03
CA LEU A 184 -54.76 21.56 6.43
C LEU A 184 -54.93 20.43 7.50
N ILE A 185 -54.39 20.73 8.70
CA ILE A 185 -54.94 20.48 10.07
C ILE A 185 -54.56 19.21 10.88
N GLU A 186 -53.93 19.52 12.04
CA GLU A 186 -54.00 18.98 13.43
C GLU A 186 -53.59 17.52 13.74
N HIS A 187 -52.60 17.25 14.61
CA HIS A 187 -52.46 17.43 16.07
C HIS A 187 -52.81 16.13 16.82
N GLU A 188 -51.82 15.43 17.36
CA GLU A 188 -51.82 14.74 18.67
C GLU A 188 -50.59 13.81 18.83
N SER A 189 -49.72 14.16 19.78
CA SER A 189 -48.96 13.21 20.62
C SER A 189 -49.83 12.93 21.87
N PRO A 190 -49.54 11.99 22.80
CA PRO A 190 -48.32 11.17 22.98
C PRO A 190 -48.62 9.71 23.41
N SER A 191 -47.57 8.92 23.73
CA SER A 191 -47.45 8.18 25.02
C SER A 191 -46.81 6.78 24.94
N LYS A 192 -45.64 6.68 25.59
CA LYS A 192 -45.18 5.67 26.57
C LYS A 192 -44.71 4.26 26.15
N ASN A 193 -43.46 4.00 26.59
CA ASN A 193 -42.95 2.83 27.34
C ASN A 193 -42.87 1.50 26.53
N ASP A 194 -41.95 0.56 26.74
CA ASP A 194 -41.22 0.15 27.93
C ASP A 194 -39.99 -0.69 27.53
N SER A 195 -39.08 -0.78 28.48
CA SER A 195 -37.85 -1.56 28.61
C SER A 195 -37.96 -3.08 28.36
N GLY A 196 -36.80 -3.71 28.13
CA GLY A 196 -36.66 -5.17 28.17
C GLY A 196 -35.30 -5.70 27.69
N GLN A 197 -34.30 -5.69 28.58
CA GLN A 197 -33.09 -6.52 28.49
C GLN A 197 -33.47 -8.01 28.49
N VAL A 198 -32.81 -8.86 27.68
CA VAL A 198 -32.30 -10.17 28.15
C VAL A 198 -31.02 -10.56 27.39
N SER A 199 -30.04 -10.95 28.19
CA SER A 199 -28.76 -11.59 27.91
C SER A 199 -28.86 -12.89 27.08
N SER A 200 -27.84 -13.25 26.30
CA SER A 200 -27.06 -14.48 26.56
C SER A 200 -25.87 -14.62 25.60
N ALA A 201 -24.75 -15.05 26.16
CA ALA A 201 -23.51 -15.39 25.48
C ALA A 201 -23.63 -16.69 24.67
N HIS A 202 -22.81 -16.86 23.63
CA HIS A 202 -22.18 -18.16 23.38
C HIS A 202 -20.86 -18.04 22.62
N ILE A 203 -19.87 -18.70 23.21
CA ILE A 203 -18.50 -18.96 22.78
C ILE A 203 -18.51 -19.85 21.53
N LEU A 204 -17.67 -19.56 20.54
CA LEU A 204 -17.20 -20.57 19.60
C LEU A 204 -15.68 -20.45 19.40
N THR A 205 -15.11 -21.65 19.45
CA THR A 205 -13.73 -22.06 19.63
C THR A 205 -12.89 -22.00 18.36
N SER A 206 -11.59 -21.91 18.59
CA SER A 206 -10.47 -22.21 17.70
C SER A 206 -10.62 -23.52 16.93
N GLU A 207 -10.31 -23.49 15.63
CA GLU A 207 -9.83 -24.67 14.90
C GLU A 207 -8.58 -24.32 14.10
N ALA A 208 -7.61 -25.23 14.22
CA ALA A 208 -6.26 -25.17 13.71
C ALA A 208 -6.24 -25.35 12.18
N PHE A 209 -5.34 -24.63 11.52
CA PHE A 209 -5.00 -24.87 10.12
C PHE A 209 -3.70 -25.69 10.09
N GLU A 210 -3.79 -26.88 9.51
CA GLU A 210 -2.67 -27.78 9.25
C GLU A 210 -1.92 -27.29 8.00
N ASP A 211 -0.64 -27.01 8.14
CA ASP A 211 0.28 -26.75 7.03
C ASP A 211 0.65 -28.08 6.35
N LYS A 212 0.47 -28.15 5.04
CA LYS A 212 1.06 -29.17 4.16
C LYS A 212 2.21 -28.53 3.39
N GLU A 213 3.42 -28.97 3.70
CA GLU A 213 4.62 -28.72 2.90
C GLU A 213 4.63 -29.73 1.75
N ASP A 214 4.45 -29.26 0.52
CA ASP A 214 4.73 -30.04 -0.68
C ASP A 214 6.21 -29.85 -1.05
N GLU A 215 7.00 -30.91 -0.90
CA GLU A 215 8.35 -31.07 -1.43
C GLU A 215 8.32 -30.99 -2.97
N ILE A 216 9.08 -30.06 -3.55
CA ILE A 216 9.37 -30.06 -4.99
C ILE A 216 10.78 -30.63 -5.14
N GLU A 217 10.85 -31.88 -5.59
CA GLU A 217 12.08 -32.54 -6.05
C GLU A 217 12.67 -31.79 -7.25
N GLU A 218 13.94 -31.38 -7.11
CA GLU A 218 14.76 -30.85 -8.19
C GLU A 218 15.31 -32.01 -9.03
N ASP A 219 14.72 -32.21 -10.21
CA ASP A 219 15.30 -33.02 -11.29
C ASP A 219 15.86 -32.04 -12.34
N ILE A 220 17.17 -31.77 -12.27
CA ILE A 220 17.93 -31.05 -13.31
C ILE A 220 19.01 -31.99 -13.85
N CYS A 221 18.83 -32.40 -15.10
CA CYS A 221 19.85 -33.01 -15.97
C CYS A 221 20.94 -32.01 -16.35
#